data_AF-A0A5C3PY55-F1
#
_entry.id   AF-A0A5C3PY55-F1
#
_cell.length_a   1.000
_cell.length_b   1.000
_cell.length_c   1.000
_cell.angle_alpha   90.00
_cell.angle_beta   90.00
_cell.angle_gamma   90.00
#
_symmetry.space_group_name_H-M   'P 1'
#
loop_
_entity.id
_entity.type
_entity.pdbx_description
1 polymer ?
#
loop_
_entity_poly.entity_id
_entity_poly.type
_entity_poly.pdbx_seq_one_letter_code
_entity_poly.pdbx_strand_id
1 'polypeptide(L)'
;MSKLSIHEDSGAPHGSADYTTIVLLHGYTWHSGIFSKLVPLAKTYNIRVVLVNRRDYPGAAPYSKEDRAALDAAVAEVDSDPAAAQAKVLSFLKDNARDLYNFLVRFVTQNDIPKASVQGDSGGIMVCGWSFGGAWPVALLAYAKSFPVDDDDLGVYIRRVILYDVPYHTLGYPPLNGDTYGNPLFDTSLEPSDKIRLFADWVSGYYKHEDSLDDLERRTPLVHPPPTISTLTAEELASTLYPSPGDPGGSDCELNIVGIQSGAFKVLRTNALRPPESEKRLDADTVSKGWEDVEVLFVWCDAGPWEPTWGYHAMRQEVEEARKSGNNLRKVMFARVRNANHFIHWHVPDVTLRAFLVTPSDAKEVIVGSTT
;
A
#
# COMPACT_ATOMS: atom_id res chain seq x y z
N MET A 1 -22.10 7.60 9.32
CA MET A 1 -21.13 8.02 8.28
C MET A 1 -20.28 6.80 7.91
N SER A 2 -19.88 6.67 6.65
CA SER A 2 -18.92 5.62 6.24
C SER A 2 -17.56 5.90 6.90
N LYS A 3 -16.89 4.88 7.44
CA LYS A 3 -15.60 5.05 8.12
C LYS A 3 -14.50 5.50 7.16
N LEU A 4 -14.46 4.94 5.96
CA LEU A 4 -13.65 5.40 4.83
C LEU A 4 -14.51 6.29 3.92
N SER A 5 -13.90 7.21 3.18
CA SER A 5 -14.61 8.10 2.26
C SER A 5 -14.01 8.06 0.85
N ILE A 6 -14.88 8.15 -0.16
CA ILE A 6 -14.45 8.33 -1.55
C ILE A 6 -14.16 9.82 -1.72
N HIS A 7 -12.91 10.15 -1.99
CA HIS A 7 -12.48 11.50 -2.35
C HIS A 7 -12.90 11.82 -3.80
N GLU A 8 -12.65 10.89 -4.71
CA GLU A 8 -12.99 11.00 -6.13
C GLU A 8 -13.22 9.61 -6.71
N ASP A 9 -14.13 9.52 -7.68
CA ASP A 9 -14.46 8.29 -8.41
C ASP A 9 -14.66 8.63 -9.88
N SER A 10 -13.88 7.99 -10.76
CA SER A 10 -14.02 8.20 -12.21
C SER A 10 -15.35 7.71 -12.78
N GLY A 11 -16.07 6.87 -12.03
CA GLY A 11 -17.19 6.09 -12.53
C GLY A 11 -16.76 4.94 -13.42
N ALA A 12 -17.72 4.07 -13.75
CA ALA A 12 -17.51 2.99 -14.72
C ALA A 12 -17.27 3.57 -16.12
N PRO A 13 -16.27 3.07 -16.88
CA PRO A 13 -16.11 3.42 -18.29
C PRO A 13 -17.38 3.13 -19.10
N HIS A 14 -17.88 4.14 -19.81
CA HIS A 14 -19.14 4.04 -20.54
C HIS A 14 -19.13 2.88 -21.56
N GLY A 15 -20.12 1.99 -21.45
CA GLY A 15 -20.31 0.85 -22.35
C GLY A 15 -19.37 -0.33 -22.08
N SER A 16 -18.56 -0.28 -21.02
CA SER A 16 -17.71 -1.40 -20.60
C SER A 16 -18.45 -2.30 -19.61
N ALA A 17 -18.37 -3.61 -19.83
CA ALA A 17 -18.92 -4.63 -18.94
C ALA A 17 -17.82 -5.43 -18.21
N ASP A 18 -16.54 -5.16 -18.52
CA ASP A 18 -15.38 -5.93 -18.06
C ASP A 18 -14.25 -5.04 -17.52
N TYR A 19 -14.54 -3.77 -17.24
CA TYR A 19 -13.57 -2.83 -16.68
C TYR A 19 -13.01 -3.32 -15.34
N THR A 20 -11.74 -3.02 -15.08
CA THR A 20 -11.13 -3.25 -13.77
C THR A 20 -11.31 -2.01 -12.89
N THR A 21 -11.67 -2.21 -11.62
CA THR A 21 -11.68 -1.13 -10.64
C THR A 21 -10.35 -1.10 -9.88
N ILE A 22 -9.74 0.08 -9.73
CA ILE A 22 -8.60 0.30 -8.84
C ILE A 22 -9.06 1.17 -7.68
N VAL A 23 -8.99 0.63 -6.46
CA VAL A 23 -9.24 1.36 -5.21
C VAL A 23 -7.90 1.75 -4.61
N LEU A 24 -7.61 3.04 -4.51
CA LEU A 24 -6.34 3.56 -4.04
C LEU A 24 -6.44 4.15 -2.63
N LEU A 25 -5.52 3.73 -1.76
CA LEU A 25 -5.32 4.24 -0.41
C LEU A 25 -4.00 4.99 -0.32
N HIS A 26 -4.07 6.22 0.18
CA HIS A 26 -2.92 7.11 0.36
C HIS A 26 -2.03 6.71 1.55
N GLY A 27 -0.80 7.25 1.55
CA GLY A 27 0.22 7.06 2.58
C GLY A 27 0.12 8.02 3.77
N TYR A 28 1.24 8.13 4.48
CA TYR A 28 1.47 8.96 5.66
C TYR A 28 1.34 10.44 5.29
N THR A 29 0.62 11.27 6.05
CA THR A 29 0.44 12.75 5.86
C THR A 29 -0.08 13.28 4.51
N TRP A 30 -0.15 12.49 3.44
CA TRP A 30 -0.88 12.83 2.20
C TRP A 30 -2.25 12.19 2.23
N HIS A 31 -3.23 12.77 1.53
CA HIS A 31 -4.55 12.16 1.30
C HIS A 31 -4.75 11.86 -0.20
N SER A 32 -5.86 11.20 -0.56
CA SER A 32 -6.04 10.63 -1.89
C SER A 32 -6.14 11.62 -3.05
N GLY A 33 -6.18 12.93 -2.78
CA GLY A 33 -6.08 13.96 -3.83
C GLY A 33 -4.77 13.90 -4.60
N ILE A 34 -3.71 13.33 -4.00
CA ILE A 34 -2.41 13.11 -4.66
C ILE A 34 -2.52 12.18 -5.87
N PHE A 35 -3.60 11.41 -6.01
CA PHE A 35 -3.82 10.51 -7.15
C PHE A 35 -4.78 11.08 -8.21
N SER A 36 -5.27 12.31 -8.04
CA SER A 36 -6.28 12.92 -8.93
C SER A 36 -5.90 12.86 -10.42
N LYS A 37 -4.61 12.98 -10.74
CA LYS A 37 -4.09 12.89 -12.12
C LYS A 37 -4.26 11.52 -12.80
N LEU A 38 -4.58 10.46 -12.04
CA LEU A 38 -4.91 9.15 -12.59
C LEU A 38 -6.35 9.08 -13.12
N VAL A 39 -7.28 9.87 -12.54
CA VAL A 39 -8.73 9.81 -12.84
C VAL A 39 -9.04 10.10 -14.33
N PRO A 40 -8.46 11.14 -14.96
CA PRO A 40 -8.70 11.42 -16.38
C PRO A 40 -8.27 10.29 -17.33
N LEU A 41 -7.39 9.39 -16.89
CA LEU A 41 -6.88 8.28 -17.71
C LEU A 41 -7.74 7.02 -17.62
N ALA A 42 -8.75 7.00 -16.75
CA ALA A 42 -9.59 5.84 -16.49
C ALA A 42 -10.17 5.20 -17.77
N LYS A 43 -10.72 6.04 -18.65
CA LYS A 43 -11.29 5.60 -19.93
C LYS A 43 -10.24 4.97 -20.86
N THR A 44 -9.05 5.55 -20.95
CA THR A 44 -7.96 5.08 -21.82
C THR A 44 -7.56 3.64 -21.49
N TYR A 45 -7.60 3.30 -20.21
CA TYR A 45 -7.16 2.00 -19.70
C TYR A 45 -8.30 1.00 -19.46
N ASN A 46 -9.55 1.35 -19.80
CA ASN A 46 -10.75 0.56 -19.43
C ASN A 46 -10.79 0.24 -17.92
N ILE A 47 -10.53 1.24 -17.08
CA ILE A 47 -10.55 1.11 -15.62
C ILE A 47 -11.51 2.09 -14.97
N ARG A 48 -11.94 1.78 -13.75
CA ARG A 48 -12.54 2.73 -12.80
C ARG A 48 -11.52 3.06 -11.72
N VAL A 49 -11.21 4.33 -11.53
CA VAL A 49 -10.28 4.81 -10.50
C VAL A 49 -11.09 5.35 -9.32
N VAL A 50 -10.89 4.78 -8.13
CA VAL A 50 -11.58 5.16 -6.89
C VAL A 50 -10.54 5.58 -5.86
N LEU A 51 -10.55 6.85 -5.51
CA LEU A 51 -9.59 7.47 -4.60
C LEU A 51 -10.21 7.52 -3.21
N VAL A 52 -9.66 6.76 -2.25
CA VAL A 52 -10.30 6.54 -0.94
C VAL A 52 -9.44 7.10 0.18
N ASN A 53 -10.02 7.97 1.01
CA ASN A 53 -9.38 8.44 2.22
C ASN A 53 -9.61 7.46 3.38
N ARG A 54 -8.53 7.18 4.11
CA ARG A 54 -8.53 6.37 5.33
C ARG A 54 -9.16 7.16 6.49
N ARG A 55 -9.43 6.49 7.61
CA ARG A 55 -9.90 7.17 8.84
C ARG A 55 -8.92 8.27 9.28
N ASP A 56 -9.43 9.28 9.98
CA ASP A 56 -8.74 10.54 10.34
C ASP A 56 -8.38 11.49 9.19
N TYR A 57 -8.54 11.10 7.93
CA TYR A 57 -8.29 11.97 6.78
C TYR A 57 -9.57 12.68 6.29
N PRO A 58 -9.45 13.75 5.46
CA PRO A 58 -10.58 14.57 5.06
C PRO A 58 -11.77 13.77 4.49
N GLY A 59 -12.97 14.06 4.98
CA GLY A 59 -14.22 13.42 4.55
C GLY A 59 -14.46 12.01 5.14
N ALA A 60 -13.43 11.35 5.67
CA ALA A 60 -13.57 10.07 6.37
C ALA A 60 -13.93 10.27 7.85
N ALA A 61 -14.39 9.20 8.52
CA ALA A 61 -14.69 9.30 9.93
C ALA A 61 -13.39 9.29 10.76
N PRO A 62 -13.24 10.20 11.74
CA PRO A 62 -12.11 10.12 12.66
C PRO A 62 -12.21 8.86 13.53
N TYR A 63 -11.10 8.44 14.15
CA TYR A 63 -11.14 7.44 15.21
C TYR A 63 -11.84 8.02 16.44
N SER A 64 -12.80 7.27 16.99
CA SER A 64 -13.27 7.52 18.35
C SER A 64 -12.21 7.10 19.36
N LYS A 65 -12.38 7.49 20.64
CA LYS A 65 -11.50 7.01 21.72
C LYS A 65 -11.54 5.50 21.83
N GLU A 66 -12.72 4.92 21.61
CA GLU A 66 -12.96 3.49 21.66
C GLU A 66 -12.26 2.77 20.51
N ASP A 67 -12.34 3.31 19.29
CA ASP A 67 -11.63 2.72 18.13
C ASP A 67 -10.10 2.78 18.29
N ARG A 68 -9.59 3.80 18.99
CA ARG A 68 -8.15 4.03 19.15
C ARG A 68 -7.57 3.36 20.40
N ALA A 69 -8.40 2.91 21.33
CA ALA A 69 -7.97 2.39 22.63
C ALA A 69 -6.91 1.28 22.54
N ALA A 70 -7.02 0.38 21.56
CA ALA A 70 -6.01 -0.67 21.35
C ALA A 70 -4.66 -0.10 20.91
N LEU A 71 -4.65 0.89 20.02
CA LEU A 71 -3.44 1.56 19.57
C LEU A 71 -2.78 2.32 20.74
N ASP A 72 -3.57 3.10 21.48
CA ASP A 72 -3.06 3.91 22.60
C ASP A 72 -2.49 3.02 23.71
N ALA A 73 -3.13 1.89 24.01
CA ALA A 73 -2.61 0.91 24.95
C ALA A 73 -1.35 0.20 24.44
N ALA A 74 -1.24 -0.04 23.12
CA ALA A 74 -0.01 -0.58 22.55
C ALA A 74 1.16 0.39 22.71
N VAL A 75 0.94 1.67 22.44
CA VAL A 75 1.96 2.74 22.61
C VAL A 75 2.45 2.80 24.06
N ALA A 76 1.53 2.73 25.02
CA ALA A 76 1.87 2.80 26.44
C ALA A 76 2.69 1.60 26.94
N GLU A 77 2.59 0.44 26.30
CA GLU A 77 3.17 -0.82 26.79
C GLU A 77 4.40 -1.30 26.02
N VAL A 78 4.65 -0.80 24.81
CA VAL A 78 5.61 -1.38 23.86
C VAL A 78 7.04 -1.48 24.40
N ASP A 79 7.49 -0.53 25.23
CA ASP A 79 8.83 -0.57 25.83
C ASP A 79 8.96 -1.66 26.92
N SER A 80 7.85 -2.01 27.58
CA SER A 80 7.83 -2.95 28.70
C SER A 80 7.42 -4.37 28.29
N ASP A 81 6.49 -4.50 27.33
CA ASP A 81 5.99 -5.77 26.82
C ASP A 81 5.67 -5.64 25.31
N PRO A 82 6.69 -5.78 24.43
CA PRO A 82 6.51 -5.70 22.99
C PRO A 82 5.51 -6.74 22.43
N ALA A 83 5.36 -7.90 23.09
CA ALA A 83 4.45 -8.95 22.64
C ALA A 83 2.98 -8.59 22.95
N ALA A 84 2.71 -8.04 24.14
CA ALA A 84 1.39 -7.52 24.46
C ALA A 84 1.00 -6.33 23.56
N ALA A 85 1.96 -5.43 23.28
CA ALA A 85 1.77 -4.35 22.31
C ALA A 85 1.49 -4.90 20.90
N GLN A 86 2.22 -5.93 20.45
CA GLN A 86 2.00 -6.57 19.15
C GLN A 86 0.56 -7.06 19.00
N ALA A 87 0.02 -7.76 19.99
CA ALA A 87 -1.35 -8.26 19.94
C ALA A 87 -2.38 -7.13 19.81
N LYS A 88 -2.16 -5.99 20.47
CA LYS A 88 -3.03 -4.81 20.40
C LYS A 88 -2.94 -4.11 19.04
N VAL A 89 -1.74 -3.94 18.49
CA VAL A 89 -1.54 -3.39 17.14
C VAL A 89 -2.23 -4.28 16.09
N LEU A 90 -2.08 -5.60 16.21
CA LEU A 90 -2.76 -6.55 15.32
C LEU A 90 -4.28 -6.46 15.44
N SER A 91 -4.83 -6.26 16.64
CA SER A 91 -6.26 -6.01 16.83
C SER A 91 -6.70 -4.73 16.13
N PHE A 92 -5.98 -3.63 16.32
CA PHE A 92 -6.27 -2.35 15.67
C PHE A 92 -6.21 -2.44 14.14
N LEU A 93 -5.24 -3.16 13.59
CA LEU A 93 -5.11 -3.39 12.14
C LEU A 93 -6.17 -4.34 11.61
N LYS A 94 -6.66 -5.30 12.41
CA LYS A 94 -7.81 -6.14 12.07
C LYS A 94 -9.10 -5.34 11.96
N ASP A 95 -9.33 -4.38 12.85
CA ASP A 95 -10.49 -3.49 12.79
C ASP A 95 -10.41 -2.55 11.57
N ASN A 96 -9.22 -2.06 11.25
CA ASN A 96 -8.97 -1.31 10.02
C ASN A 96 -9.21 -2.13 8.75
N ALA A 97 -8.76 -3.39 8.72
CA ALA A 97 -9.03 -4.32 7.64
C ALA A 97 -10.53 -4.60 7.50
N ARG A 98 -11.24 -4.70 8.63
CA ARG A 98 -12.71 -4.82 8.65
C ARG A 98 -13.38 -3.60 8.04
N ASP A 99 -12.91 -2.41 8.35
CA ASP A 99 -13.48 -1.17 7.82
C ASP A 99 -13.31 -1.08 6.30
N LEU A 100 -12.13 -1.46 5.78
CA LEU A 100 -11.87 -1.58 4.34
C LEU A 100 -12.71 -2.69 3.69
N TYR A 101 -12.82 -3.86 4.31
CA TYR A 101 -13.68 -4.95 3.84
C TYR A 101 -15.14 -4.49 3.71
N ASN A 102 -15.68 -3.86 4.76
CA ASN A 102 -17.06 -3.36 4.77
C ASN A 102 -17.28 -2.25 3.73
N PHE A 103 -16.27 -1.42 3.49
CA PHE A 103 -16.29 -0.43 2.40
C PHE A 103 -16.41 -1.13 1.04
N LEU A 104 -15.57 -2.14 0.78
CA LEU A 104 -15.55 -2.88 -0.48
C LEU A 104 -16.85 -3.66 -0.71
N VAL A 105 -17.42 -4.30 0.33
CA VAL A 105 -18.74 -4.97 0.25
C VAL A 105 -19.81 -3.96 -0.17
N ARG A 106 -19.94 -2.83 0.53
CA ARG A 106 -20.91 -1.80 0.14
C ARG A 106 -20.67 -1.29 -1.28
N PHE A 107 -19.40 -1.11 -1.65
CA PHE A 107 -19.02 -0.62 -2.95
C PHE A 107 -19.46 -1.59 -4.06
N VAL A 108 -19.21 -2.90 -3.93
CA VAL A 108 -19.65 -3.88 -4.93
C VAL A 108 -21.17 -3.97 -5.04
N THR A 109 -21.89 -3.96 -3.91
CA THR A 109 -23.35 -4.03 -3.87
C THR A 109 -24.01 -2.81 -4.52
N GLN A 110 -23.37 -1.64 -4.48
CA GLN A 110 -23.96 -0.39 -4.97
C GLN A 110 -23.61 -0.05 -6.42
N ASN A 111 -22.65 -0.75 -7.04
CA ASN A 111 -22.00 -0.27 -8.26
C ASN A 111 -21.89 -1.28 -9.41
N ASP A 112 -22.56 -2.43 -9.32
CA ASP A 112 -22.55 -3.48 -10.36
C ASP A 112 -21.13 -3.80 -10.86
N ILE A 113 -20.20 -4.00 -9.91
CA ILE A 113 -18.79 -4.19 -10.22
C ILE A 113 -18.59 -5.50 -10.99
N PRO A 114 -17.88 -5.51 -12.14
CA PRO A 114 -17.55 -6.74 -12.83
C PRO A 114 -16.72 -7.68 -11.92
N LYS A 115 -17.08 -8.96 -11.88
CA LYS A 115 -16.28 -9.98 -11.18
C LYS A 115 -14.91 -10.13 -11.84
N ALA A 116 -13.92 -10.62 -11.09
CA ALA A 116 -12.62 -10.92 -11.69
C ALA A 116 -12.78 -12.04 -12.73
N SER A 117 -12.33 -11.81 -13.96
CA SER A 117 -12.29 -12.85 -15.00
C SER A 117 -11.49 -14.06 -14.54
N VAL A 118 -11.80 -15.27 -15.04
CA VAL A 118 -11.04 -16.50 -14.75
C VAL A 118 -9.54 -16.31 -15.01
N GLN A 119 -9.21 -15.71 -16.15
CA GLN A 119 -7.83 -15.47 -16.59
C GLN A 119 -7.14 -14.35 -15.77
N GLY A 120 -7.90 -13.49 -15.09
CA GLY A 120 -7.37 -12.46 -14.21
C GLY A 120 -6.77 -11.26 -14.94
N ASP A 121 -7.14 -11.05 -16.20
CA ASP A 121 -6.70 -9.93 -17.04
C ASP A 121 -7.71 -8.78 -17.06
N SER A 122 -9.00 -9.09 -16.96
CA SER A 122 -10.13 -8.16 -16.98
C SER A 122 -11.03 -8.28 -15.73
N GLY A 123 -11.88 -7.29 -15.51
CA GLY A 123 -12.82 -7.23 -14.39
C GLY A 123 -12.15 -7.14 -13.02
N GLY A 124 -12.98 -7.21 -11.98
CA GLY A 124 -12.57 -7.26 -10.58
C GLY A 124 -12.04 -5.94 -10.01
N ILE A 125 -11.55 -6.04 -8.78
CA ILE A 125 -11.00 -4.94 -7.99
C ILE A 125 -9.52 -5.20 -7.72
N MET A 126 -8.70 -4.18 -7.95
CA MET A 126 -7.35 -4.05 -7.44
C MET A 126 -7.35 -3.10 -6.25
N VAL A 127 -6.93 -3.56 -5.08
CA VAL A 127 -6.80 -2.71 -3.89
C VAL A 127 -5.34 -2.29 -3.76
N CYS A 128 -5.06 -1.01 -3.96
CA CYS A 128 -3.74 -0.43 -3.97
C CYS A 128 -3.49 0.38 -2.70
N GLY A 129 -2.39 0.11 -2.00
CA GLY A 129 -1.90 0.93 -0.90
C GLY A 129 -0.54 1.52 -1.29
N TRP A 130 -0.46 2.86 -1.26
CA TRP A 130 0.79 3.57 -1.52
C TRP A 130 1.54 3.84 -0.22
N SER A 131 2.86 3.65 -0.22
CA SER A 131 3.71 4.02 0.92
C SER A 131 3.22 3.34 2.22
N PHE A 132 3.12 4.09 3.32
CA PHE A 132 2.52 3.62 4.59
C PHE A 132 1.09 3.02 4.43
N GLY A 133 0.33 3.49 3.44
CA GLY A 133 -1.01 3.01 3.11
C GLY A 133 -1.04 1.53 2.71
N GLY A 134 0.11 0.95 2.34
CA GLY A 134 0.28 -0.48 2.08
C GLY A 134 -0.10 -1.40 3.25
N ALA A 135 -0.06 -0.91 4.49
CA ALA A 135 -0.44 -1.71 5.66
C ALA A 135 -1.91 -2.17 5.64
N TRP A 136 -2.82 -1.37 5.07
CA TRP A 136 -4.26 -1.68 5.02
C TRP A 136 -4.61 -2.85 4.11
N PRO A 137 -4.19 -2.88 2.82
CA PRO A 137 -4.47 -4.04 1.97
C PRO A 137 -3.67 -5.29 2.40
N VAL A 138 -2.52 -5.16 3.05
CA VAL A 138 -1.83 -6.29 3.70
C VAL A 138 -2.68 -6.84 4.85
N ALA A 139 -3.20 -5.97 5.72
CA ALA A 139 -4.09 -6.38 6.81
C ALA A 139 -5.40 -7.00 6.27
N LEU A 140 -5.96 -6.47 5.18
CA LEU A 140 -7.11 -7.05 4.49
C LEU A 140 -6.82 -8.50 4.09
N LEU A 141 -5.71 -8.76 3.39
CA LEU A 141 -5.29 -10.11 3.03
C LEU A 141 -5.09 -11.02 4.24
N ALA A 142 -4.49 -10.52 5.32
CA ALA A 142 -4.24 -11.29 6.52
C ALA A 142 -5.53 -11.70 7.26
N TYR A 143 -6.60 -10.90 7.19
CA TYR A 143 -7.79 -11.09 8.01
C TYR A 143 -9.09 -11.38 7.24
N ALA A 144 -9.16 -11.17 5.93
CA ALA A 144 -10.41 -11.24 5.18
C ALA A 144 -11.14 -12.58 5.35
N LYS A 145 -10.43 -13.71 5.40
CA LYS A 145 -11.04 -15.03 5.65
C LYS A 145 -11.62 -15.19 7.07
N SER A 146 -11.19 -14.38 8.04
CA SER A 146 -11.69 -14.42 9.42
C SER A 146 -13.01 -13.64 9.61
N PHE A 147 -13.44 -12.95 8.56
CA PHE A 147 -14.61 -12.11 8.60
C PHE A 147 -15.87 -12.90 8.20
N PRO A 148 -17.04 -12.68 8.85
CA PRO A 148 -18.27 -13.29 8.38
C PRO A 148 -18.52 -12.92 6.92
N VAL A 149 -18.84 -13.93 6.13
CA VAL A 149 -19.22 -13.80 4.72
C VAL A 149 -20.73 -13.67 4.68
N ASP A 150 -21.24 -12.55 4.18
CA ASP A 150 -22.65 -12.38 3.82
C ASP A 150 -22.90 -13.03 2.43
N ASP A 151 -24.05 -12.81 1.79
CA ASP A 151 -24.41 -13.49 0.52
C ASP A 151 -23.43 -13.24 -0.66
N ASP A 152 -22.64 -12.16 -0.61
CA ASP A 152 -21.62 -11.81 -1.63
C ASP A 152 -20.19 -12.11 -1.11
N ASP A 153 -19.59 -13.20 -1.57
CA ASP A 153 -18.16 -13.48 -1.32
C ASP A 153 -17.28 -12.46 -2.04
N LEU A 154 -16.76 -11.48 -1.28
CA LEU A 154 -15.90 -10.42 -1.82
C LEU A 154 -14.65 -10.97 -2.53
N GLY A 155 -14.20 -12.19 -2.19
CA GLY A 155 -13.06 -12.87 -2.81
C GLY A 155 -13.17 -12.98 -4.34
N VAL A 156 -14.39 -13.14 -4.88
CA VAL A 156 -14.60 -13.27 -6.34
C VAL A 156 -14.42 -11.96 -7.09
N TYR A 157 -14.46 -10.83 -6.39
CA TYR A 157 -14.24 -9.49 -6.95
C TYR A 157 -12.77 -9.07 -6.79
N ILE A 158 -12.15 -9.35 -5.65
CA ILE A 158 -10.77 -8.92 -5.42
C ILE A 158 -9.83 -9.76 -6.27
N ARG A 159 -9.12 -9.13 -7.18
CA ARG A 159 -8.16 -9.79 -8.07
C ARG A 159 -6.75 -9.68 -7.53
N ARG A 160 -6.41 -8.51 -6.99
CA ARG A 160 -5.03 -8.14 -6.69
C ARG A 160 -4.96 -7.12 -5.55
N VAL A 161 -3.98 -7.30 -4.69
CA VAL A 161 -3.46 -6.25 -3.83
C VAL A 161 -2.19 -5.67 -4.45
N ILE A 162 -2.11 -4.35 -4.52
CA ILE A 162 -0.93 -3.63 -5.02
C ILE A 162 -0.25 -2.95 -3.85
N LEU A 163 0.99 -3.36 -3.58
CA LEU A 163 1.91 -2.66 -2.69
C LEU A 163 2.67 -1.65 -3.55
N TYR A 164 2.23 -0.41 -3.54
CA TYR A 164 2.81 0.64 -4.36
C TYR A 164 3.84 1.45 -3.55
N ASP A 165 5.11 1.21 -3.85
CA ASP A 165 6.27 1.89 -3.28
C ASP A 165 6.26 1.86 -1.74
N VAL A 166 5.92 0.70 -1.18
CA VAL A 166 5.78 0.50 0.28
C VAL A 166 7.16 0.32 0.92
N PRO A 167 7.52 1.08 1.97
CA PRO A 167 8.84 0.96 2.59
C PRO A 167 8.98 -0.33 3.39
N TYR A 168 10.23 -0.81 3.52
CA TYR A 168 10.57 -2.08 4.18
C TYR A 168 9.97 -2.22 5.60
N HIS A 169 9.92 -1.12 6.37
CA HIS A 169 9.47 -1.14 7.76
C HIS A 169 7.94 -1.31 7.88
N THR A 170 7.16 -0.77 6.92
CA THR A 170 5.70 -1.00 6.83
C THR A 170 5.37 -2.46 6.51
N LEU A 171 6.32 -3.19 5.93
CA LEU A 171 6.22 -4.63 5.71
C LEU A 171 6.88 -5.45 6.83
N GLY A 172 7.50 -4.83 7.83
CA GLY A 172 8.17 -5.51 8.94
C GLY A 172 9.44 -6.25 8.54
N TYR A 173 10.15 -5.79 7.50
CA TYR A 173 11.52 -6.20 7.24
C TYR A 173 12.50 -5.43 8.16
N PRO A 174 13.67 -6.01 8.49
CA PRO A 174 14.68 -5.27 9.23
C PRO A 174 15.32 -4.17 8.36
N PRO A 175 15.87 -3.11 8.97
CA PRO A 175 16.65 -2.09 8.26
C PRO A 175 17.85 -2.70 7.56
N LEU A 176 18.18 -2.17 6.38
CA LEU A 176 19.35 -2.60 5.63
C LEU A 176 20.62 -2.28 6.42
N ASN A 177 21.41 -3.31 6.73
CA ASN A 177 22.63 -3.20 7.53
C ASN A 177 22.43 -2.52 8.91
N GLY A 178 21.21 -2.58 9.46
CA GLY A 178 20.89 -1.94 10.74
C GLY A 178 20.65 -0.43 10.67
N ASP A 179 20.73 0.20 9.50
CA ASP A 179 20.61 1.65 9.39
C ASP A 179 19.16 2.13 9.30
N THR A 180 18.77 2.99 10.23
CA THR A 180 17.50 3.71 10.25
C THR A 180 17.69 5.23 10.11
N TYR A 181 18.92 5.74 10.17
CA TYR A 181 19.24 7.17 10.19
C TYR A 181 19.13 7.84 8.83
N GLY A 182 18.96 7.08 7.75
CA GLY A 182 18.69 7.62 6.42
C GLY A 182 17.38 8.42 6.35
N ASN A 183 16.36 8.01 7.11
CA ASN A 183 15.05 8.63 7.11
C ASN A 183 14.98 9.76 8.17
N PRO A 184 14.66 11.02 7.79
CA PRO A 184 14.58 12.13 8.73
C PRO A 184 13.61 11.92 9.91
N LEU A 185 12.56 11.10 9.76
CA LEU A 185 11.64 10.81 10.87
C LEU A 185 12.33 10.06 12.02
N PHE A 186 13.28 9.19 11.69
CA PHE A 186 13.98 8.35 12.66
C PHE A 186 15.32 8.95 13.13
N ASP A 187 15.74 10.08 12.56
CA ASP A 187 16.96 10.76 13.01
C ASP A 187 16.73 11.42 14.37
N THR A 188 17.41 10.91 15.41
CA THR A 188 17.29 11.41 16.79
C THR A 188 18.04 12.72 17.02
N SER A 189 18.87 13.18 16.07
CA SER A 189 19.57 14.46 16.15
C SER A 189 18.74 15.66 15.66
N LEU A 190 17.59 15.40 15.01
CA LEU A 190 16.69 16.43 14.51
C LEU A 190 15.61 16.79 15.53
N GLU A 191 15.33 18.09 15.64
CA GLU A 191 14.17 18.59 16.36
C GLU A 191 12.86 18.14 15.68
N PRO A 192 11.76 17.90 16.43
CA PRO A 192 10.52 17.37 15.87
C PRO A 192 9.97 18.15 14.67
N SER A 193 10.07 19.48 14.70
CA SER A 193 9.60 20.34 13.60
C SER A 193 10.46 20.24 12.33
N ASP A 194 11.76 19.98 12.47
CA ASP A 194 12.66 19.77 11.34
C ASP A 194 12.44 18.40 10.69
N LYS A 195 12.09 17.37 11.47
CA LYS A 195 11.80 16.02 10.96
C LYS A 195 10.71 16.04 9.90
N ILE A 196 9.57 16.67 10.20
CA ILE A 196 8.41 16.70 9.30
C ILE A 196 8.74 17.43 8.00
N ARG A 197 9.40 18.59 8.13
CA ARG A 197 9.81 19.40 6.98
C ARG A 197 10.82 18.66 6.09
N LEU A 198 11.89 18.13 6.68
CA LEU A 198 12.94 17.42 5.95
C LEU A 198 12.44 16.10 5.37
N PHE A 199 11.55 15.40 6.08
CA PHE A 199 10.92 14.19 5.58
C PHE A 199 10.16 14.44 4.29
N ALA A 200 9.44 15.56 4.18
CA ALA A 200 8.63 15.85 2.99
C ALA A 200 9.50 16.09 1.73
N ASP A 201 10.62 16.79 1.88
CA ASP A 201 11.62 16.94 0.80
C ASP A 201 12.30 15.60 0.49
N TRP A 202 12.72 14.86 1.52
CA TRP A 202 13.40 13.59 1.39
C TRP A 202 12.53 12.53 0.69
N VAL A 203 11.28 12.34 1.15
CA VAL A 203 10.37 11.31 0.66
C VAL A 203 9.92 11.59 -0.77
N SER A 204 9.88 12.87 -1.16
CA SER A 204 9.52 13.28 -2.51
C SER A 204 10.71 13.50 -3.45
N GLY A 205 11.93 13.27 -2.96
CA GLY A 205 13.17 13.43 -3.70
C GLY A 205 13.38 12.40 -4.80
N TYR A 206 14.20 12.77 -5.78
CA TYR A 206 14.78 11.82 -6.72
C TYR A 206 16.17 11.41 -6.24
N TYR A 207 16.55 10.15 -6.41
CA TYR A 207 17.82 9.63 -5.92
C TYR A 207 18.57 8.93 -7.04
N LYS A 208 19.89 9.09 -7.05
CA LYS A 208 20.78 8.26 -7.84
C LYS A 208 21.35 7.18 -6.92
N HIS A 209 20.85 5.98 -7.06
CA HIS A 209 21.41 4.82 -6.38
C HIS A 209 22.56 4.23 -7.20
N GLU A 210 23.54 3.68 -6.50
CA GLU A 210 24.57 2.83 -7.12
C GLU A 210 23.98 1.43 -7.39
N ASP A 211 24.68 0.62 -8.18
CA ASP A 211 24.21 -0.72 -8.58
C ASP A 211 24.17 -1.73 -7.42
N SER A 212 24.80 -1.41 -6.29
CA SER A 212 24.90 -2.23 -5.09
C SER A 212 23.86 -1.83 -4.04
N LEU A 213 23.21 -2.81 -3.41
CA LEU A 213 22.27 -2.55 -2.31
C LEU A 213 22.94 -1.89 -1.12
N ASP A 214 24.20 -2.22 -0.83
CA ASP A 214 24.90 -1.63 0.31
C ASP A 214 25.16 -0.13 0.12
N ASP A 215 25.15 0.34 -1.13
CA ASP A 215 25.50 1.69 -1.55
C ASP A 215 24.28 2.53 -2.01
N LEU A 216 23.06 2.14 -1.60
CA LEU A 216 21.87 2.96 -1.86
C LEU A 216 22.02 4.34 -1.18
N GLU A 217 21.94 5.43 -1.95
CA GLU A 217 21.87 6.80 -1.39
C GLU A 217 20.69 6.93 -0.41
N ARG A 218 20.98 7.38 0.82
CA ARG A 218 20.03 7.33 1.94
C ARG A 218 19.45 8.68 2.31
N ARG A 219 20.14 9.78 2.05
CA ARG A 219 19.83 11.10 2.64
C ARG A 219 19.68 12.21 1.61
N THR A 220 20.50 12.21 0.58
CA THR A 220 20.64 13.38 -0.28
C THR A 220 19.91 13.17 -1.60
N PRO A 221 18.72 13.77 -1.79
CA PRO A 221 18.09 13.75 -3.10
C PRO A 221 18.91 14.58 -4.11
N LEU A 222 18.72 14.25 -5.38
CA LEU A 222 19.24 15.00 -6.51
C LEU A 222 18.68 16.42 -6.49
N VAL A 223 19.50 17.37 -6.97
CA VAL A 223 19.07 18.75 -7.21
C VAL A 223 18.15 18.82 -8.44
N HIS A 224 18.44 17.99 -9.46
CA HIS A 224 17.67 17.92 -10.70
C HIS A 224 17.43 16.46 -11.11
N PRO A 225 16.17 16.05 -11.30
CA PRO A 225 14.94 16.79 -10.95
C PRO A 225 14.83 17.04 -9.43
N PRO A 226 14.21 18.15 -8.99
CA PRO A 226 14.05 18.45 -7.57
C PRO A 226 12.95 17.58 -6.94
N PRO A 227 12.86 17.53 -5.61
CA PRO A 227 11.77 16.83 -4.92
C PRO A 227 10.39 17.30 -5.36
N THR A 228 9.43 16.37 -5.52
CA THR A 228 8.07 16.69 -5.98
C THR A 228 7.42 17.77 -5.14
N ILE A 229 7.58 17.74 -3.82
CA ILE A 229 6.93 18.72 -2.95
C ILE A 229 7.32 20.16 -3.29
N SER A 230 8.55 20.38 -3.76
CA SER A 230 9.06 21.69 -4.15
C SER A 230 8.50 22.21 -5.46
N THR A 231 7.88 21.34 -6.28
CA THR A 231 7.28 21.71 -7.57
C THR A 231 5.77 21.91 -7.49
N LEU A 232 5.15 21.54 -6.36
CA LEU A 232 3.72 21.74 -6.13
C LEU A 232 3.41 23.21 -5.83
N THR A 233 2.34 23.72 -6.42
CA THR A 233 1.75 25.00 -6.03
C THR A 233 1.14 24.93 -4.63
N ALA A 234 0.88 26.08 -4.01
CA ALA A 234 0.21 26.13 -2.72
C ALA A 234 -1.19 25.50 -2.74
N GLU A 235 -1.91 25.63 -3.85
CA GLU A 235 -3.23 25.02 -4.05
C GLU A 235 -3.12 23.49 -4.14
N GLU A 236 -2.16 22.97 -4.92
CA GLU A 236 -1.91 21.53 -5.02
C GLU A 236 -1.45 20.93 -3.69
N LEU A 237 -0.65 21.66 -2.90
CA LEU A 237 -0.29 21.23 -1.54
C LEU A 237 -1.53 21.13 -0.65
N ALA A 238 -2.37 22.17 -0.65
CA ALA A 238 -3.60 22.18 0.15
C ALA A 238 -4.60 21.10 -0.29
N SER A 239 -4.57 20.68 -1.55
CA SER A 239 -5.46 19.64 -2.08
C SER A 239 -4.91 18.22 -1.96
N THR A 240 -3.74 18.02 -1.35
CA THR A 240 -3.09 16.71 -1.27
C THR A 240 -2.49 16.39 0.10
N LEU A 241 -2.08 17.39 0.88
CA LEU A 241 -1.41 17.21 2.17
C LEU A 241 -2.40 17.36 3.33
N TYR A 242 -2.29 16.48 4.32
CA TYR A 242 -3.03 16.50 5.57
C TYR A 242 -2.16 15.99 6.73
N PRO A 243 -1.39 16.87 7.40
CA PRO A 243 -0.34 16.46 8.35
C PRO A 243 -0.84 15.79 9.63
N SER A 244 -2.04 16.15 10.11
CA SER A 244 -2.49 15.83 11.46
C SER A 244 -2.38 14.35 11.88
N PRO A 245 -2.69 13.34 11.04
CA PRO A 245 -2.49 11.93 11.41
C PRO A 245 -1.02 11.54 11.61
N GLY A 246 -0.09 12.25 10.98
CA GLY A 246 1.35 12.03 11.10
C GLY A 246 2.07 12.94 12.09
N ASP A 247 1.38 13.88 12.72
CA ASP A 247 1.94 14.69 13.82
C ASP A 247 2.11 13.81 15.09
N PRO A 248 2.95 14.21 16.08
CA PRO A 248 3.07 13.49 17.35
C PRO A 248 1.70 13.27 18.02
N GLY A 249 1.41 12.03 18.42
CA GLY A 249 0.08 11.66 18.93
C GLY A 249 -0.99 11.44 17.85
N GLY A 250 -0.67 11.62 16.56
CA GLY A 250 -1.53 11.28 15.43
C GLY A 250 -1.59 9.78 15.18
N SER A 251 -2.68 9.30 14.59
CA SER A 251 -2.93 7.86 14.42
C SER A 251 -1.89 7.15 13.54
N ASP A 252 -1.44 7.77 12.44
CA ASP A 252 -0.42 7.20 11.57
C ASP A 252 0.97 7.24 12.23
N CYS A 253 1.29 8.33 12.94
CA CYS A 253 2.56 8.48 13.67
C CYS A 253 2.72 7.37 14.71
N GLU A 254 1.72 7.23 15.59
CA GLU A 254 1.73 6.21 16.65
C GLU A 254 1.76 4.81 16.06
N LEU A 255 0.89 4.52 15.08
CA LEU A 255 0.83 3.19 14.43
C LEU A 255 2.16 2.82 13.77
N ASN A 256 2.82 3.76 13.09
CA ASN A 256 4.11 3.50 12.46
C ASN A 256 5.17 3.12 13.51
N ILE A 257 5.28 3.91 14.59
CA ILE A 257 6.26 3.67 15.67
C ILE A 257 5.98 2.32 16.35
N VAL A 258 4.78 2.14 16.89
CA VAL A 258 4.46 0.94 17.67
C VAL A 258 4.38 -0.31 16.81
N GLY A 259 3.96 -0.18 15.55
CA GLY A 259 3.91 -1.29 14.58
C GLY A 259 5.30 -1.83 14.23
N ILE A 260 6.30 -0.94 14.15
CA ILE A 260 7.71 -1.32 13.97
C ILE A 260 8.24 -1.98 15.24
N GLN A 261 8.14 -1.30 16.39
CA GLN A 261 8.73 -1.74 17.66
C GLN A 261 8.17 -3.08 18.14
N SER A 262 6.86 -3.29 17.99
CA SER A 262 6.20 -4.54 18.36
C SER A 262 6.42 -5.68 17.35
N GLY A 263 6.88 -5.38 16.14
CA GLY A 263 7.00 -6.36 15.05
C GLY A 263 5.67 -6.79 14.42
N ALA A 264 4.56 -6.07 14.68
CA ALA A 264 3.23 -6.41 14.16
C ALA A 264 3.18 -6.46 12.63
N PHE A 265 3.88 -5.55 11.94
CA PHE A 265 3.91 -5.54 10.47
C PHE A 265 4.49 -6.83 9.87
N LYS A 266 5.47 -7.46 10.54
CA LYS A 266 6.04 -8.75 10.11
C LYS A 266 5.00 -9.86 10.18
N VAL A 267 4.21 -9.90 11.25
CA VAL A 267 3.13 -10.88 11.44
C VAL A 267 2.07 -10.71 10.36
N LEU A 268 1.64 -9.47 10.10
CA LEU A 268 0.66 -9.19 9.04
C LEU A 268 1.14 -9.62 7.67
N ARG A 269 2.36 -9.21 7.27
CA ARG A 269 2.94 -9.61 5.99
C ARG A 269 3.02 -11.13 5.85
N THR A 270 3.50 -11.80 6.90
CA THR A 270 3.64 -13.26 6.92
C THR A 270 2.29 -13.94 6.64
N ASN A 271 1.23 -13.51 7.33
CA ASN A 271 -0.12 -14.06 7.18
C ASN A 271 -0.75 -13.69 5.83
N ALA A 272 -0.50 -12.48 5.32
CA ALA A 272 -1.02 -12.03 4.04
C ALA A 272 -0.43 -12.81 2.85
N LEU A 273 0.86 -13.18 2.92
CA LEU A 273 1.55 -13.90 1.85
C LEU A 273 1.34 -15.41 1.89
N ARG A 274 1.03 -15.97 3.07
CA ARG A 274 0.85 -17.41 3.30
C ARG A 274 -0.62 -17.69 3.60
N PRO A 275 -1.47 -17.89 2.57
CA PRO A 275 -2.86 -18.25 2.81
C PRO A 275 -2.93 -19.57 3.60
N PRO A 276 -3.95 -19.76 4.45
CA PRO A 276 -4.14 -21.01 5.19
C PRO A 276 -4.13 -22.21 4.24
N GLU A 277 -3.57 -23.32 4.69
CA GLU A 277 -3.34 -24.57 3.93
C GLU A 277 -4.64 -25.31 3.55
N SER A 278 -5.82 -24.67 3.70
CA SER A 278 -7.10 -25.30 3.46
C SER A 278 -7.30 -25.58 1.97
N GLU A 279 -7.08 -26.86 1.65
CA GLU A 279 -7.47 -27.60 0.46
C GLU A 279 -6.76 -27.20 -0.83
N LYS A 280 -5.73 -27.99 -1.18
CA LYS A 280 -5.39 -28.27 -2.58
C LYS A 280 -6.71 -28.57 -3.32
N ARG A 281 -7.24 -27.60 -4.08
CA ARG A 281 -8.31 -27.90 -5.03
C ARG A 281 -7.76 -28.88 -6.04
N LEU A 282 -8.27 -30.11 -5.97
CA LEU A 282 -7.89 -31.23 -6.83
C LEU A 282 -8.56 -31.15 -8.21
N ASP A 283 -9.41 -30.17 -8.47
CA ASP A 283 -10.16 -30.06 -9.72
C ASP A 283 -9.87 -28.72 -10.40
N ALA A 284 -9.23 -28.76 -11.56
CA ALA A 284 -8.82 -27.61 -12.36
C ALA A 284 -9.99 -26.83 -12.99
N ASP A 285 -11.23 -27.30 -12.84
CA ASP A 285 -12.39 -26.80 -13.59
C ASP A 285 -13.45 -26.07 -12.74
N THR A 286 -13.29 -25.98 -11.42
CA THR A 286 -14.16 -25.16 -10.54
C THR A 286 -13.45 -23.89 -10.11
N VAL A 287 -13.51 -22.90 -11.01
CA VAL A 287 -12.97 -21.55 -10.83
C VAL A 287 -13.86 -20.74 -9.89
N SER A 288 -13.78 -20.99 -8.59
CA SER A 288 -14.13 -19.97 -7.59
C SER A 288 -12.81 -19.31 -7.19
N LYS A 289 -12.62 -18.04 -7.59
CA LYS A 289 -11.52 -17.20 -7.10
C LYS A 289 -11.80 -16.83 -5.67
N GLY A 290 -11.28 -17.60 -4.73
CA GLY A 290 -11.37 -17.30 -3.30
C GLY A 290 -10.28 -16.31 -2.89
N TRP A 291 -10.29 -15.92 -1.63
CA TRP A 291 -9.26 -15.04 -1.08
C TRP A 291 -7.84 -15.58 -1.26
N GLU A 292 -7.65 -16.89 -1.33
CA GLU A 292 -6.36 -17.55 -1.61
C GLU A 292 -5.75 -17.17 -2.96
N ASP A 293 -6.57 -16.95 -3.98
CA ASP A 293 -6.15 -16.70 -5.37
C ASP A 293 -5.83 -15.23 -5.64
N VAL A 294 -6.15 -14.33 -4.72
CA VAL A 294 -5.84 -12.92 -4.86
C VAL A 294 -4.32 -12.77 -5.08
N GLU A 295 -3.92 -11.94 -6.02
CA GLU A 295 -2.50 -11.72 -6.32
C GLU A 295 -1.93 -10.63 -5.40
N VAL A 296 -0.61 -10.64 -5.18
CA VAL A 296 0.12 -9.46 -4.67
C VAL A 296 1.06 -8.97 -5.75
N LEU A 297 0.97 -7.69 -6.08
CA LEU A 297 1.89 -7.00 -6.96
C LEU A 297 2.64 -5.94 -6.15
N PHE A 298 3.96 -6.06 -6.09
CA PHE A 298 4.81 -4.99 -5.55
C PHE A 298 5.28 -4.12 -6.71
N VAL A 299 4.81 -2.88 -6.75
CA VAL A 299 5.28 -1.85 -7.69
C VAL A 299 6.25 -0.95 -6.94
N TRP A 300 7.47 -0.75 -7.44
CA TRP A 300 8.47 0.10 -6.79
C TRP A 300 9.13 1.06 -7.77
N CYS A 301 9.62 2.19 -7.28
CA CYS A 301 10.21 3.28 -8.05
C CYS A 301 11.72 3.36 -7.77
N ASP A 302 12.54 3.24 -8.81
CA ASP A 302 13.99 2.99 -8.65
C ASP A 302 14.87 4.23 -8.51
N ALA A 303 14.27 5.42 -8.53
CA ALA A 303 14.91 6.69 -8.26
C ALA A 303 14.19 7.44 -7.11
N GLY A 304 13.48 6.71 -6.25
CA GLY A 304 12.86 7.22 -5.03
C GLY A 304 13.74 7.04 -3.80
N PRO A 305 13.22 7.26 -2.59
CA PRO A 305 13.94 6.95 -1.36
C PRO A 305 14.41 5.49 -1.32
N TRP A 306 15.47 5.21 -0.57
CA TRP A 306 16.04 3.86 -0.50
C TRP A 306 15.09 2.83 0.16
N GLU A 307 14.13 3.26 0.99
CA GLU A 307 13.32 2.37 1.82
C GLU A 307 12.36 1.46 1.02
N PRO A 308 11.61 1.95 0.01
CA PRO A 308 10.84 1.08 -0.88
C PRO A 308 11.72 0.16 -1.73
N THR A 309 12.87 0.64 -2.21
CA THR A 309 13.85 -0.17 -2.94
C THR A 309 14.31 -1.36 -2.08
N TRP A 310 14.70 -1.10 -0.83
CA TRP A 310 15.05 -2.17 0.09
C TRP A 310 13.88 -3.10 0.40
N GLY A 311 12.67 -2.54 0.61
CA GLY A 311 11.46 -3.32 0.84
C GLY A 311 11.14 -4.29 -0.30
N TYR A 312 11.33 -3.85 -1.54
CA TYR A 312 11.24 -4.69 -2.73
C TYR A 312 12.26 -5.83 -2.69
N HIS A 313 13.55 -5.53 -2.50
CA HIS A 313 14.60 -6.55 -2.50
C HIS A 313 14.42 -7.59 -1.39
N ALA A 314 14.06 -7.16 -0.18
CA ALA A 314 13.78 -8.05 0.95
C ALA A 314 12.58 -8.96 0.68
N MET A 315 11.50 -8.43 0.10
CA MET A 315 10.33 -9.24 -0.25
C MET A 315 10.60 -10.19 -1.41
N ARG A 316 11.35 -9.75 -2.42
CA ARG A 316 11.76 -10.61 -3.52
C ARG A 316 12.60 -11.80 -3.02
N GLN A 317 13.54 -11.55 -2.12
CA GLN A 317 14.32 -12.62 -1.49
C GLN A 317 13.43 -13.61 -0.73
N GLU A 318 12.51 -13.14 0.13
CA GLU A 318 11.57 -14.01 0.87
C GLU A 318 10.74 -14.88 -0.09
N VAL A 319 10.24 -14.29 -1.18
CA VAL A 319 9.44 -14.99 -2.19
C VAL A 319 10.27 -16.06 -2.93
N GLU A 320 11.49 -15.72 -3.34
CA GLU A 320 12.38 -16.65 -4.03
C GLU A 320 12.79 -17.82 -3.13
N GLU A 321 13.09 -17.56 -1.86
CA GLU A 321 13.39 -18.59 -0.86
C GLU A 321 12.19 -19.49 -0.60
N ALA A 322 10.99 -18.92 -0.39
CA ALA A 322 9.76 -19.68 -0.18
C ALA A 322 9.45 -20.61 -1.37
N ARG A 323 9.62 -20.12 -2.60
CA ARG A 323 9.45 -20.92 -3.82
C ARG A 323 10.45 -22.08 -3.91
N LYS A 324 11.73 -21.83 -3.60
CA LYS A 324 12.78 -22.87 -3.58
C LYS A 324 12.50 -23.95 -2.54
N SER A 325 11.97 -23.57 -1.39
CA SER A 325 11.61 -24.50 -0.31
C SER A 325 10.27 -25.22 -0.51
N GLY A 326 9.50 -24.89 -1.54
CA GLY A 326 8.17 -25.47 -1.78
C GLY A 326 7.12 -25.03 -0.75
N ASN A 327 7.36 -23.94 -0.02
CA ASN A 327 6.39 -23.41 0.94
C ASN A 327 5.17 -22.86 0.22
N ASN A 328 3.98 -23.07 0.79
CA ASN A 328 2.75 -22.48 0.26
C ASN A 328 2.85 -20.95 0.33
N LEU A 329 2.80 -20.31 -0.83
CA LEU A 329 2.89 -18.87 -0.98
C LEU A 329 1.89 -18.45 -2.05
N ARG A 330 1.14 -17.38 -1.77
CA ARG A 330 0.29 -16.79 -2.79
C ARG A 330 1.12 -16.29 -3.99
N LYS A 331 0.46 -16.06 -5.11
CA LYS A 331 1.12 -15.45 -6.27
C LYS A 331 1.58 -14.02 -5.97
N VAL A 332 2.90 -13.83 -5.96
CA VAL A 332 3.57 -12.52 -5.82
C VAL A 332 4.29 -12.16 -7.11
N MET A 333 4.08 -10.92 -7.56
CA MET A 333 4.69 -10.33 -8.75
C MET A 333 5.38 -9.02 -8.41
N PHE A 334 6.28 -8.60 -9.28
CA PHE A 334 7.11 -7.41 -9.10
C PHE A 334 7.14 -6.56 -10.37
N ALA A 335 6.96 -5.25 -10.21
CA ALA A 335 7.12 -4.28 -11.29
C ALA A 335 8.01 -3.11 -10.82
N ARG A 336 8.96 -2.74 -11.66
CA ARG A 336 9.87 -1.61 -11.45
C ARG A 336 9.46 -0.48 -12.37
N VAL A 337 9.25 0.70 -11.80
CA VAL A 337 9.11 1.93 -12.55
C VAL A 337 10.47 2.61 -12.62
N ARG A 338 11.01 2.75 -13.84
CA ARG A 338 12.34 3.32 -14.06
C ARG A 338 12.35 4.84 -14.02
N ASN A 339 13.44 5.38 -13.47
CA ASN A 339 13.70 6.82 -13.31
C ASN A 339 12.54 7.54 -12.59
N ALA A 340 11.93 6.85 -11.63
CA ALA A 340 10.74 7.31 -10.94
C ALA A 340 11.03 7.49 -9.46
N ASN A 341 10.52 8.59 -8.89
CA ASN A 341 10.49 8.76 -7.44
C ASN A 341 9.17 8.24 -6.83
N HIS A 342 9.05 8.41 -5.51
CA HIS A 342 7.90 7.98 -4.72
C HIS A 342 6.55 8.59 -5.15
N PHE A 343 6.56 9.66 -5.95
CA PHE A 343 5.40 10.43 -6.39
C PHE A 343 5.19 10.38 -7.90
N ILE A 344 5.72 9.36 -8.60
CA ILE A 344 5.62 9.27 -10.05
C ILE A 344 4.18 9.29 -10.59
N HIS A 345 3.19 8.89 -9.77
CA HIS A 345 1.76 9.02 -10.07
C HIS A 345 1.32 10.48 -10.31
N TRP A 346 2.01 11.46 -9.73
CA TRP A 346 1.75 12.88 -9.93
C TRP A 346 2.37 13.43 -11.22
N HIS A 347 3.56 12.94 -11.58
CA HIS A 347 4.34 13.47 -12.71
C HIS A 347 4.02 12.76 -14.01
N VAL A 348 3.92 11.44 -13.97
CA VAL A 348 3.69 10.57 -15.13
C VAL A 348 2.60 9.54 -14.79
N PRO A 349 1.35 10.00 -14.58
CA PRO A 349 0.23 9.14 -14.14
C PRO A 349 0.00 7.93 -15.06
N ASP A 350 0.23 8.12 -16.35
CA ASP A 350 0.14 7.09 -17.39
C ASP A 350 1.06 5.89 -17.15
N VAL A 351 2.33 6.15 -16.80
CA VAL A 351 3.32 5.11 -16.45
C VAL A 351 2.88 4.34 -15.21
N THR A 352 2.30 5.04 -14.23
CA THR A 352 1.85 4.42 -12.99
C THR A 352 0.69 3.45 -13.23
N LEU A 353 -0.30 3.83 -14.04
CA LEU A 353 -1.39 2.92 -14.41
C LEU A 353 -0.88 1.69 -15.16
N ARG A 354 0.06 1.86 -16.11
CA ARG A 354 0.69 0.70 -16.78
C ARG A 354 1.38 -0.23 -15.79
N ALA A 355 2.03 0.30 -14.76
CA ALA A 355 2.67 -0.50 -13.73
C ALA A 355 1.65 -1.28 -12.87
N PHE A 356 0.49 -0.72 -12.57
CA PHE A 356 -0.58 -1.42 -11.85
C PHE A 356 -1.24 -2.53 -12.68
N LEU A 357 -1.33 -2.29 -13.99
CA LEU A 357 -1.99 -3.17 -14.95
C LEU A 357 -1.09 -4.25 -15.54
N VAL A 358 0.16 -4.39 -15.08
CA VAL A 358 1.05 -5.45 -15.56
C VAL A 358 0.37 -6.81 -15.45
N THR A 359 0.52 -7.60 -16.51
CA THR A 359 0.01 -8.96 -16.56
C THR A 359 1.03 -9.91 -15.93
N PRO A 360 0.60 -11.08 -15.45
CA PRO A 360 1.49 -12.03 -14.82
C PRO A 360 2.65 -12.48 -15.71
N SER A 361 3.86 -12.35 -15.18
CA SER A 361 5.05 -13.06 -15.63
C SER A 361 5.69 -13.64 -14.36
N ASP A 362 5.56 -14.95 -14.17
CA ASP A 362 6.01 -15.60 -12.93
C ASP A 362 7.55 -15.61 -12.76
N ALA A 363 8.28 -15.27 -13.83
CA ALA A 363 9.73 -15.46 -13.92
C ALA A 363 10.56 -14.17 -13.93
N LYS A 364 9.97 -12.98 -14.19
CA LYS A 364 10.74 -11.74 -14.39
C LYS A 364 10.01 -10.50 -13.88
N GLU A 365 10.77 -9.62 -13.24
CA GLU A 365 10.37 -8.23 -12.95
C GLU A 365 9.95 -7.54 -14.25
N VAL A 366 8.78 -6.89 -14.23
CA VAL A 366 8.32 -6.07 -15.35
C VAL A 366 8.88 -4.66 -15.19
N ILE A 367 9.60 -4.20 -16.21
CA ILE A 367 10.18 -2.86 -16.23
C ILE A 367 9.24 -1.94 -17.01
N VAL A 368 8.76 -0.89 -16.36
CA VAL A 368 7.91 0.15 -16.96
C VAL A 368 8.70 1.46 -16.98
N GLY A 369 8.93 2.00 -18.18
CA GLY A 369 9.62 3.28 -18.35
C GLY A 369 8.68 4.39 -18.78
N SER A 370 9.05 5.63 -18.44
CA SER A 370 8.68 6.77 -19.28
C SER A 370 9.48 6.66 -20.58
N THR A 371 8.81 6.69 -21.72
CA THR A 371 9.50 7.09 -22.96
C THR A 371 9.99 8.50 -22.71
N THR A 372 11.31 8.67 -22.73
CA THR A 372 11.95 9.98 -22.70
C THR A 372 11.67 10.74 -23.99
#